data_AF-A0A9E2ZVQ1-F1
#
_entry.id   AF-A0A9E2ZVQ1-F1
#
_cell.length_a   1.000
_cell.length_b   1.000
_cell.length_c   1.000
_cell.angle_alpha   90.00
_cell.angle_beta   90.00
_cell.angle_gamma   90.00
#
_symmetry.space_group_name_H-M   'P 1'
#
loop_
_entity.id
_entity.type
_entity.pdbx_description
1 polymer ?
#
loop_
_entity_poly.entity_id
_entity_poly.type
_entity_poly.pdbx_seq_one_letter_code
_entity_poly.pdbx_strand_id
1 'polypeptide(L)'
;MTPAPITTSSHGEGATFLASGGYVLATSPAVARHDDDVQVQRFNADGSLAATSPAFDYSGAAGLDQALDSAHGVAVQPNGQIVADGGHFAGGSSPIGLARVNGNGSLDTAFGNGGTLTTTIQGDDTAAVVLIQPDGKIIAVGSSEDNSTGETDVFLARYLG
;
A
#
# COMPACT_ATOMS: atom_id res chain seq x y z
N MET A 1 26.34 -18.10 3.28
CA MET A 1 25.01 -18.13 2.64
C MET A 1 24.96 -16.97 1.68
N THR A 2 24.68 -17.22 0.41
CA THR A 2 24.57 -16.18 -0.62
C THR A 2 23.08 -15.86 -0.77
N PRO A 3 22.60 -14.66 -0.42
CA PRO A 3 21.21 -14.28 -0.67
C PRO A 3 20.93 -14.31 -2.17
N ALA A 4 19.75 -14.79 -2.58
CA ALA A 4 19.28 -14.61 -3.95
C ALA A 4 19.06 -13.09 -4.20
N PRO A 5 19.49 -12.53 -5.35
CA PRO A 5 19.25 -11.13 -5.64
C PRO A 5 17.74 -10.87 -5.82
N ILE A 6 17.17 -9.98 -5.02
CA ILE A 6 15.88 -9.35 -5.31
C ILE A 6 16.17 -8.20 -6.26
N THR A 7 15.77 -8.32 -7.51
CA THR A 7 15.99 -7.29 -8.54
C THR A 7 14.68 -6.56 -8.83
N THR A 8 14.27 -5.64 -7.96
CA THR A 8 13.20 -4.68 -8.28
C THR A 8 13.70 -3.26 -8.02
N SER A 9 13.78 -2.47 -9.08
CA SER A 9 14.00 -1.03 -9.03
C SER A 9 12.65 -0.36 -8.75
N SER A 10 12.31 -0.19 -7.48
CA SER A 10 11.07 0.46 -7.05
C SER A 10 11.31 1.22 -5.76
N HIS A 11 10.79 2.45 -5.67
CA HIS A 11 10.89 3.29 -4.49
C HIS A 11 9.61 3.13 -3.66
N GLY A 12 9.58 2.10 -2.82
CA GLY A 12 8.51 1.77 -1.87
C GLY A 12 8.91 0.50 -1.11
N GLU A 13 9.01 0.57 0.22
CA GLU A 13 9.89 -0.32 1.02
C GLU A 13 9.15 -1.38 1.88
N GLY A 14 7.83 -1.47 1.76
CA GLY A 14 7.03 -2.35 2.60
C GLY A 14 7.28 -3.83 2.30
N ALA A 15 7.77 -4.59 3.29
CA ALA A 15 7.95 -6.04 3.18
C ALA A 15 7.42 -6.79 4.40
N THR A 16 6.87 -7.99 4.18
CA THR A 16 6.47 -8.89 5.27
C THR A 16 6.64 -10.36 4.91
N PHE A 17 6.98 -11.18 5.90
CA PHE A 17 7.17 -12.62 5.74
C PHE A 17 5.88 -13.39 6.01
N LEU A 18 5.66 -14.43 5.21
CA LEU A 18 4.59 -15.38 5.37
C LEU A 18 5.07 -16.55 6.24
N ALA A 19 4.17 -17.15 7.01
CA ALA A 19 4.48 -18.35 7.81
C ALA A 19 4.98 -19.53 6.96
N SER A 20 4.69 -19.55 5.65
CA SER A 20 5.20 -20.51 4.69
C SER A 20 6.67 -20.31 4.31
N GLY A 21 7.32 -19.24 4.78
CA GLY A 21 8.67 -18.83 4.38
C GLY A 21 8.72 -17.98 3.11
N GLY A 22 7.59 -17.79 2.42
CA GLY A 22 7.47 -16.78 1.35
C GLY A 22 7.40 -15.35 1.92
N TYR A 23 7.33 -14.35 1.04
CA TYR A 23 7.26 -12.95 1.45
C TYR A 23 6.43 -12.11 0.48
N VAL A 24 6.01 -10.94 0.94
CA VAL A 24 5.25 -9.97 0.15
C VAL A 24 5.99 -8.66 0.16
N LEU A 25 6.03 -8.00 -0.99
CA LEU A 25 6.54 -6.65 -1.18
C LEU A 25 5.41 -5.73 -1.67
N ALA A 26 5.35 -4.52 -1.13
CA ALA A 26 4.60 -3.42 -1.71
C ALA A 26 5.60 -2.38 -2.22
N THR A 27 5.47 -2.01 -3.48
CA THR A 27 6.47 -1.25 -4.24
C THR A 27 5.79 -0.16 -5.05
N SER A 28 6.49 0.95 -5.29
CA SER A 28 6.03 1.91 -6.30
C SER A 28 6.86 1.82 -7.58
N PRO A 29 6.40 1.07 -8.59
CA PRO A 29 7.07 1.02 -9.89
C PRO A 29 6.80 2.32 -10.66
N ALA A 30 7.86 2.98 -11.14
CA ALA A 30 7.71 4.14 -12.01
C ALA A 30 7.10 3.71 -13.36
N VAL A 31 5.91 4.22 -13.70
CA VAL A 31 5.22 3.94 -14.97
C VAL A 31 5.08 5.21 -15.81
N ALA A 32 6.14 5.55 -16.55
CA ALA A 32 6.22 6.79 -17.35
C ALA A 32 6.00 8.08 -16.49
N ARG A 33 6.06 9.26 -17.12
CA ARG A 33 6.28 10.53 -16.38
C ARG A 33 5.07 10.90 -15.51
N HIS A 34 5.33 11.14 -14.23
CA HIS A 34 4.40 11.67 -13.22
C HIS A 34 3.35 10.69 -12.68
N ASP A 35 3.63 9.39 -12.75
CA ASP A 35 2.77 8.35 -12.18
C ASP A 35 3.69 7.32 -11.50
N ASP A 36 3.82 7.44 -10.18
CA ASP A 36 4.34 6.36 -9.34
C ASP A 36 3.09 5.61 -8.88
N ASP A 37 2.89 4.38 -9.33
CA ASP A 37 1.72 3.57 -8.93
C ASP A 37 2.08 2.74 -7.71
N VAL A 38 1.11 2.00 -7.16
CA VAL A 38 1.37 0.92 -6.20
C VAL A 38 1.28 -0.45 -6.86
N GLN A 39 2.23 -1.32 -6.55
CA GLN A 39 2.18 -2.74 -6.91
C GLN A 39 2.46 -3.61 -5.69
N VAL A 40 1.71 -4.70 -5.56
CA VAL A 40 1.92 -5.74 -4.54
C VAL A 40 2.39 -7.02 -5.20
N GLN A 41 3.52 -7.54 -4.75
CA GLN A 41 4.15 -8.74 -5.25
C GLN A 41 4.31 -9.78 -4.14
N ARG A 42 3.99 -11.03 -4.44
CA ARG A 42 4.14 -12.16 -3.52
C ARG A 42 5.15 -13.14 -4.08
N PHE A 43 6.07 -13.57 -3.24
CA PHE A 43 7.14 -14.50 -3.58
C PHE A 43 7.04 -15.78 -2.75
N ASN A 44 7.44 -16.88 -3.36
CA ASN A 44 7.67 -18.15 -2.68
C ASN A 44 8.95 -18.06 -1.82
N ALA A 45 9.16 -19.05 -0.94
CA ALA A 45 10.35 -19.10 -0.08
C ALA A 45 11.67 -19.23 -0.86
N ASP A 46 11.61 -19.71 -2.10
CA ASP A 46 12.75 -19.79 -3.01
C ASP A 46 13.02 -18.50 -3.80
N GLY A 47 12.23 -17.45 -3.56
CA GLY A 47 12.33 -16.16 -4.25
C GLY A 47 11.66 -16.11 -5.62
N SER A 48 11.01 -17.19 -6.07
CA SER A 48 10.20 -17.15 -7.31
C SER A 48 8.91 -16.34 -7.10
N LEU A 49 8.52 -15.55 -8.10
CA LEU A 49 7.28 -14.78 -8.08
C LEU A 49 6.07 -15.75 -8.05
N ALA A 50 5.26 -15.65 -7.00
CA ALA A 50 4.05 -16.46 -6.81
C ALA A 50 2.80 -15.77 -7.38
N ALA A 51 2.68 -14.47 -7.16
CA ALA A 51 1.58 -13.65 -7.65
C ALA A 51 1.99 -12.17 -7.70
N THR A 52 1.38 -11.39 -8.57
CA THR A 52 1.57 -9.94 -8.65
C THR A 52 0.24 -9.26 -8.95
N SER A 53 0.01 -8.10 -8.35
CA SER A 53 -1.06 -7.21 -8.78
C SER A 53 -0.68 -6.51 -10.08
N PRO A 54 -1.67 -6.01 -10.86
CA PRO A 54 -1.41 -4.86 -11.70
C PRO A 54 -0.87 -3.70 -10.84
N ALA A 55 -0.15 -2.76 -11.46
CA ALA A 55 0.07 -1.46 -10.84
C ALA A 55 -1.29 -0.74 -10.74
N PHE A 56 -1.53 -0.02 -9.64
CA PHE A 56 -2.81 0.62 -9.36
C PHE A 56 -2.65 1.90 -8.54
N ASP A 57 -3.67 2.75 -8.67
CA ASP A 57 -3.78 4.01 -7.93
C ASP A 57 -4.74 3.84 -6.75
N TYR A 58 -4.51 4.57 -5.67
CA TYR A 58 -5.40 4.57 -4.51
C TYR A 58 -6.76 5.23 -4.80
N SER A 59 -6.89 6.01 -5.88
CA SER A 59 -8.17 6.61 -6.31
C SER A 59 -9.20 5.58 -6.79
N GLY A 60 -8.78 4.35 -7.08
CA GLY A 60 -9.64 3.29 -7.62
C GLY A 60 -9.99 3.48 -9.10
N ALA A 61 -9.36 4.45 -9.77
CA ALA A 61 -9.42 4.62 -11.22
C ALA A 61 -8.45 3.63 -11.91
N ALA A 62 -8.77 3.26 -13.16
CA ALA A 62 -7.91 2.40 -13.98
C ALA A 62 -6.91 3.22 -14.85
N GLY A 63 -6.42 4.35 -14.33
CA GLY A 63 -5.26 5.05 -14.90
C GLY A 63 -5.25 6.57 -14.80
N LEU A 64 -4.05 7.12 -14.93
CA LEU A 64 -3.64 8.49 -15.29
C LEU A 64 -4.51 9.60 -14.69
N ASP A 65 -4.90 9.49 -13.42
CA ASP A 65 -4.85 10.72 -12.64
C ASP A 65 -3.35 11.05 -12.48
N GLN A 66 -2.97 12.33 -12.47
CA GLN A 66 -1.55 12.67 -12.27
C GLN A 66 -1.18 12.56 -10.78
N ALA A 67 -1.73 11.56 -10.09
CA ALA A 67 -1.41 11.31 -8.71
C ALA A 67 -0.10 10.53 -8.61
N LEU A 68 0.68 10.88 -7.59
CA LEU A 68 1.86 10.12 -7.22
C LEU A 68 1.45 9.27 -6.03
N ASP A 69 1.45 7.97 -6.23
CA ASP A 69 1.05 6.99 -5.24
C ASP A 69 2.26 6.21 -4.73
N SER A 70 2.46 6.31 -3.43
CA SER A 70 3.61 5.68 -2.76
C SER A 70 3.13 4.52 -1.92
N ALA A 71 3.85 3.39 -1.98
CA ALA A 71 3.65 2.26 -1.08
C ALA A 71 4.70 2.28 0.03
N HIS A 72 4.27 2.27 1.29
CA HIS A 72 5.17 2.33 2.45
C HIS A 72 5.11 1.08 3.33
N GLY A 73 3.92 0.57 3.61
CA GLY A 73 3.73 -0.59 4.47
C GLY A 73 2.89 -1.67 3.81
N VAL A 74 3.07 -2.89 4.32
CA VAL A 74 2.31 -4.06 3.89
C VAL A 74 2.07 -5.01 5.06
N ALA A 75 0.86 -5.55 5.14
CA ALA A 75 0.49 -6.54 6.11
C ALA A 75 -0.41 -7.62 5.51
N VAL A 76 -0.39 -8.81 6.09
CA VAL A 76 -1.15 -9.96 5.59
C VAL A 76 -2.23 -10.32 6.60
N GLN A 77 -3.47 -10.35 6.14
CA GLN A 77 -4.60 -10.79 6.94
C GLN A 77 -4.59 -12.32 7.11
N PRO A 78 -5.20 -12.87 8.17
CA PRO A 78 -5.24 -14.32 8.41
C PRO A 78 -5.87 -15.14 7.29
N ASN A 79 -6.75 -14.53 6.49
CA ASN A 79 -7.38 -15.16 5.32
C ASN A 79 -6.48 -15.16 4.06
N GLY A 80 -5.26 -14.62 4.16
CA GLY A 80 -4.30 -14.56 3.06
C GLY A 80 -4.47 -13.36 2.12
N GLN A 81 -5.41 -12.45 2.39
CA GLN A 81 -5.46 -11.14 1.74
C GLN A 81 -4.32 -10.26 2.25
N ILE A 82 -3.87 -9.34 1.40
CA ILE A 82 -2.76 -8.44 1.65
C ILE A 82 -3.33 -7.04 1.71
N VAL A 83 -2.89 -6.24 2.67
CA VAL A 83 -3.20 -4.81 2.77
C VAL A 83 -1.91 -4.03 2.57
N ALA A 84 -1.94 -3.05 1.68
CA ALA A 84 -0.86 -2.10 1.46
C ALA A 84 -1.33 -0.68 1.81
N ASP A 85 -0.43 0.14 2.36
CA ASP A 85 -0.68 1.55 2.67
C ASP A 85 0.40 2.47 2.12
N GLY A 86 0.09 3.76 2.09
CA GLY A 86 1.04 4.83 1.80
C GLY A 86 0.35 6.15 1.50
N GLY A 87 0.94 6.98 0.63
CA GLY A 87 0.41 8.30 0.26
C GLY A 87 -0.24 8.29 -1.12
N HIS A 88 -1.32 9.07 -1.29
CA HIS A 88 -1.98 9.33 -2.56
C HIS A 88 -1.92 10.83 -2.88
N PHE A 89 -1.13 11.26 -3.86
CA PHE A 89 -0.92 12.68 -4.13
C PHE A 89 -1.94 13.25 -5.14
N ALA A 90 -3.09 13.72 -4.68
CA ALA A 90 -4.18 14.19 -5.55
C ALA A 90 -4.15 15.70 -5.83
N GLY A 91 -3.07 16.22 -6.44
CA GLY A 91 -3.04 17.55 -7.08
C GLY A 91 -3.47 18.76 -6.23
N GLY A 92 -3.27 18.71 -4.91
CA GLY A 92 -3.64 19.78 -3.97
C GLY A 92 -3.85 19.32 -2.52
N SER A 93 -3.96 18.02 -2.30
CA SER A 93 -3.90 17.37 -0.99
C SER A 93 -3.37 15.96 -1.15
N SER A 94 -2.71 15.43 -0.11
CA SER A 94 -2.15 14.08 -0.13
C SER A 94 -2.84 13.17 0.88
N PRO A 95 -4.07 12.66 0.67
CA PRO A 95 -4.64 11.70 1.60
C PRO A 95 -3.78 10.43 1.71
N ILE A 96 -3.97 9.67 2.79
CA ILE A 96 -3.43 8.32 2.84
C ILE A 96 -4.21 7.39 1.93
N GLY A 97 -3.52 6.40 1.38
CA GLY A 97 -4.08 5.33 0.58
C GLY A 97 -4.02 3.98 1.29
N LEU A 98 -5.07 3.18 1.14
CA LEU A 98 -5.12 1.77 1.48
C LEU A 98 -5.58 0.96 0.28
N ALA A 99 -4.99 -0.22 0.09
CA ALA A 99 -5.43 -1.18 -0.91
C ALA A 99 -5.53 -2.57 -0.30
N ARG A 100 -6.51 -3.36 -0.74
CA ARG A 100 -6.60 -4.78 -0.39
C ARG A 100 -6.47 -5.64 -1.63
N VAL A 101 -5.53 -6.57 -1.58
CA VAL A 101 -5.18 -7.48 -2.67
C VAL A 101 -5.43 -8.92 -2.21
N ASN A 102 -6.04 -9.73 -3.06
CA ASN A 102 -6.27 -11.14 -2.80
C ASN A 102 -4.96 -11.93 -2.91
N GLY A 103 -4.92 -13.12 -2.30
CA GLY A 103 -3.71 -13.95 -2.30
C GLY A 103 -3.23 -14.42 -3.70
N ASN A 104 -4.06 -14.26 -4.73
CA ASN A 104 -3.76 -14.52 -6.14
C ASN A 104 -3.23 -13.27 -6.90
N GLY A 105 -3.10 -12.12 -6.24
CA GLY A 105 -2.65 -10.85 -6.81
C GLY A 105 -3.74 -9.92 -7.33
N SER A 106 -5.01 -10.34 -7.43
CA SER A 106 -6.07 -9.42 -7.90
C SER A 106 -6.54 -8.48 -6.79
N LEU A 107 -6.83 -7.21 -7.12
CA LEU A 107 -7.50 -6.30 -6.18
C LEU A 107 -8.80 -6.92 -5.65
N ASP A 108 -9.05 -6.75 -4.36
CA ASP A 108 -10.31 -7.15 -3.73
C ASP A 108 -11.36 -6.07 -3.98
N THR A 109 -12.13 -6.22 -5.04
CA THR A 109 -13.14 -5.23 -5.45
C THR A 109 -14.25 -4.99 -4.42
N ALA A 110 -14.37 -5.83 -3.39
CA ALA A 110 -15.28 -5.60 -2.26
C ALA A 110 -14.69 -4.66 -1.19
N PHE A 111 -13.42 -4.25 -1.30
CA PHE A 111 -12.78 -3.29 -0.42
C PHE A 111 -12.87 -1.88 -0.98
N GLY A 112 -13.47 -0.96 -0.21
CA GLY A 112 -13.56 0.45 -0.56
C GLY A 112 -14.16 0.66 -1.95
N ASN A 113 -13.48 1.45 -2.77
CA ASN A 113 -13.82 1.72 -4.16
C ASN A 113 -12.97 0.84 -5.09
N GLY A 114 -13.46 -0.35 -5.44
CA GLY A 114 -12.81 -1.20 -6.43
C GLY A 114 -11.48 -1.83 -5.98
N GLY A 115 -11.21 -1.88 -4.68
CA GLY A 115 -9.98 -2.46 -4.12
C GLY A 115 -9.13 -1.48 -3.33
N THR A 116 -9.46 -0.19 -3.35
CA THR A 116 -8.71 0.86 -2.68
C THR A 116 -9.60 1.77 -1.84
N LEU A 117 -8.98 2.54 -0.94
CA LEU A 117 -9.63 3.49 -0.07
C LEU A 117 -8.66 4.62 0.24
N THR A 118 -9.07 5.87 0.05
CA THR A 118 -8.33 7.04 0.51
C THR A 118 -8.94 7.59 1.79
N THR A 119 -8.13 8.22 2.63
CA THR A 119 -8.59 8.88 3.86
C THR A 119 -7.78 10.14 4.09
N THR A 120 -8.46 11.28 4.23
CA THR A 120 -7.83 12.52 4.70
C THR A 120 -7.93 12.60 6.21
N ILE A 121 -6.83 12.91 6.90
CA ILE A 121 -6.79 13.12 8.34
C ILE A 121 -6.97 14.61 8.63
N GLN A 122 -5.99 15.45 8.24
CA GLN A 122 -6.05 16.90 8.43
C GLN A 122 -5.43 17.71 7.27
N GLY A 123 -4.71 17.07 6.34
CA GLY A 123 -4.22 17.74 5.13
C GLY A 123 -3.34 16.84 4.27
N ASP A 124 -2.04 17.13 4.22
CA ASP A 124 -1.05 16.28 3.56
C ASP A 124 -0.63 15.15 4.50
N ASP A 125 -1.16 13.97 4.21
CA ASP A 125 -1.08 12.78 5.03
C ASP A 125 -0.16 11.74 4.39
N THR A 126 0.50 10.96 5.23
CA THR A 126 1.29 9.81 4.76
C THR A 126 1.16 8.67 5.74
N ALA A 127 0.58 7.56 5.31
CA ALA A 127 0.65 6.32 6.07
C ALA A 127 2.05 5.72 5.91
N ALA A 128 2.62 5.28 7.03
CA ALA A 128 3.96 4.70 7.08
C ALA A 128 3.93 3.22 7.51
N VAL A 129 2.89 2.82 8.23
CA VAL A 129 2.75 1.47 8.78
C VAL A 129 1.28 1.05 8.77
N VAL A 130 1.04 -0.13 8.20
CA VAL A 130 -0.23 -0.85 8.31
C VAL A 130 -0.10 -2.07 9.22
N LEU A 131 -1.09 -2.26 10.10
CA LEU A 131 -1.20 -3.39 11.00
C LEU A 131 -2.57 -4.06 10.85
N ILE A 132 -2.60 -5.38 11.01
CA ILE A 132 -3.83 -6.16 11.08
C ILE A 132 -4.07 -6.59 12.52
N GLN A 133 -5.23 -6.24 13.07
CA GLN A 133 -5.66 -6.68 14.38
C GLN A 133 -6.15 -8.14 14.35
N PRO A 134 -6.18 -8.85 15.49
CA PRO A 134 -6.68 -10.23 15.55
C PRO A 134 -8.13 -10.42 15.06
N ASP A 135 -8.96 -9.37 15.13
CA ASP A 135 -10.34 -9.35 14.63
C ASP A 135 -10.43 -9.00 13.12
N GLY A 136 -9.29 -8.90 12.43
CA GLY A 136 -9.19 -8.62 11.01
C GLY A 136 -9.28 -7.14 10.63
N LYS A 137 -9.43 -6.23 11.61
CA LYS A 137 -9.47 -4.78 11.34
C LYS A 137 -8.09 -4.24 10.98
N ILE A 138 -8.11 -3.19 10.16
CA ILE A 138 -6.90 -2.54 9.64
C ILE A 138 -6.59 -1.31 10.51
N ILE A 139 -5.33 -1.14 10.88
CA ILE A 139 -4.81 0.07 11.51
C ILE A 139 -3.78 0.68 10.54
N ALA A 140 -3.95 1.96 10.21
CA ALA A 140 -2.93 2.75 9.51
C ALA A 140 -2.35 3.77 10.49
N VAL A 141 -1.04 3.93 10.46
CA VAL A 141 -0.31 4.88 11.32
C VAL A 141 0.65 5.67 10.45
N GLY A 142 0.78 6.96 10.73
CA GLY A 142 1.65 7.82 9.94
C GLY A 142 1.68 9.25 10.46
N SER A 143 2.07 10.17 9.59
CA SER A 143 2.08 11.61 9.86
C SER A 143 1.02 12.32 9.04
N SER A 144 0.60 13.48 9.53
CA SER A 144 -0.36 14.33 8.85
C SER A 144 -0.04 15.80 9.10
N GLU A 145 0.06 16.57 8.03
CA GLU A 145 0.31 18.01 8.05
C GLU A 145 -0.98 18.77 7.75
N ASP A 146 -1.36 19.71 8.61
CA ASP A 146 -2.46 20.64 8.33
C ASP A 146 -1.98 21.71 7.35
N ASN A 147 -2.51 21.70 6.12
CA ASN A 147 -2.09 22.60 5.03
C ASN A 147 -2.38 24.10 5.31
N SER A 148 -3.14 24.43 6.36
CA SER A 148 -3.43 25.81 6.77
C SER A 148 -2.47 26.35 7.83
N THR A 149 -1.93 25.49 8.70
CA THR A 149 -1.03 25.88 9.80
C THR A 149 0.41 25.44 9.57
N GLY A 150 0.63 24.40 8.76
CA GLY A 150 1.90 23.70 8.59
C GLY A 150 2.27 22.83 9.80
N GLU A 151 1.33 22.58 10.72
CA GLU A 151 1.57 21.72 11.88
C GLU A 151 1.51 20.24 11.47
N THR A 152 2.54 19.48 11.82
CA THR A 152 2.61 18.03 11.60
C THR A 152 2.31 17.26 12.88
N ASP A 153 1.33 16.37 12.82
CA ASP A 153 1.00 15.43 13.88
C ASP A 153 1.23 13.98 13.46
N VAL A 154 1.17 13.08 14.44
CA VAL A 154 1.04 11.63 14.21
C VAL A 154 -0.43 11.24 14.26
N PHE A 155 -0.85 10.35 13.36
CA PHE A 155 -2.20 9.80 13.38
C PHE A 155 -2.19 8.29 13.59
N LEU A 156 -3.30 7.78 14.13
CA LEU A 156 -3.66 6.38 14.12
C LEU A 156 -5.11 6.26 13.67
N ALA A 157 -5.32 5.65 12.50
CA ALA A 157 -6.64 5.40 11.94
C ALA A 157 -6.98 3.91 12.05
N ARG A 158 -8.17 3.60 12.56
CA ARG A 158 -8.69 2.23 12.67
C ARG A 158 -9.92 2.05 11.79
N TYR A 159 -9.87 1.10 10.87
CA TYR A 159 -10.94 0.83 9.91
C TYR A 159 -11.83 -0.32 10.39
N LEU A 160 -13.12 -0.01 10.60
CA LEU A 160 -14.08 -0.90 11.28
C LEU A 160 -14.86 -1.86 10.37
N GLY A 161 -14.60 -1.85 9.05
CA GLY A 161 -15.25 -2.73 8.07
C GLY A 161 -16.67 -2.34 7.69
#